data_AF-A0AAN9B1Z8-F1
#
_entry.id   AF-A0AAN9B1Z8-F1
#
_cell.length_a   1.000
_cell.length_b   1.000
_cell.length_c   1.000
_cell.angle_alpha   90.00
_cell.angle_beta   90.00
_cell.angle_gamma   90.00
#
_symmetry.space_group_name_H-M   'P 1'
#
loop_
_entity.id
_entity.type
_entity.pdbx_description
1 polymer ?
#
loop_
_entity_poly.entity_id
_entity_poly.type
_entity_poly.pdbx_seq_one_letter_code
_entity_poly.pdbx_strand_id
1 'polypeptide(L)' 'MFVPQGDVIPTAGGGAAVVFNDVEELKQTSPGSRKRRSPPLSSRDNQGEWTDTETRCQIGIEGHAKRLRNSNV' A
#
# COMPACT_ATOMS: atom_id res chain seq x y z
N MET A 1 0.42 -20.71 3.79
CA MET A 1 -0.10 -21.40 4.97
C MET A 1 -0.88 -22.60 4.47
N PHE A 2 -0.74 -23.75 5.13
CA PHE A 2 -1.48 -24.95 4.74
C PHE A 2 -2.53 -25.28 5.80
N VAL A 3 -3.71 -25.68 5.34
CA VAL A 3 -4.81 -26.16 6.18
C VAL A 3 -5.13 -27.58 5.72
N PRO A 4 -4.60 -28.61 6.42
CA PRO A 4 -4.89 -29.99 6.06
C PRO A 4 -6.31 -30.36 6.49
N GLN A 5 -7.05 -31.00 5.58
CA GLN A 5 -8.36 -31.59 5.84
C GLN A 5 -8.22 -33.10 5.97
N GLY A 6 -8.94 -33.69 6.92
CA GLY A 6 -8.81 -35.10 7.21
C GLY A 6 -9.93 -35.64 8.09
N ASP A 7 -10.03 -36.97 8.08
CA ASP A 7 -11.03 -37.73 8.81
C ASP A 7 -10.43 -38.37 10.06
N VAL A 8 -11.28 -38.59 11.07
CA VAL A 8 -10.91 -39.27 12.31
C VAL A 8 -11.56 -40.66 12.34
N ILE A 9 -10.74 -41.68 12.53
CA ILE A 9 -11.15 -43.09 12.47
C ILE A 9 -10.83 -43.79 13.79
N PRO A 10 -11.78 -44.51 14.42
CA PRO A 10 -11.49 -45.27 15.63
C PRO A 10 -10.57 -46.46 15.33
N THR A 11 -9.70 -46.79 16.29
CA THR A 11 -8.76 -47.90 16.20
C THR A 11 -9.11 -49.00 17.19
N ALA A 12 -8.75 -50.25 16.88
CA ALA A 12 -9.04 -51.40 17.75
C ALA A 12 -8.39 -51.31 19.14
N GLY A 13 -7.33 -50.52 19.31
CA GLY A 13 -6.69 -50.23 20.59
C GLY A 13 -7.45 -49.22 21.47
N GLY A 14 -8.62 -48.74 21.03
CA GLY A 14 -9.44 -47.78 21.77
C GLY A 14 -9.07 -46.31 21.56
N GLY A 15 -8.08 -46.02 20.71
CA GLY A 15 -7.71 -44.66 20.31
C GLY A 15 -8.31 -44.25 18.96
N ALA A 16 -7.90 -43.10 18.43
CA ALA A 16 -8.29 -42.63 17.11
C ALA A 16 -7.06 -42.35 16.22
N ALA A 17 -7.20 -42.59 14.92
CA ALA A 17 -6.25 -42.23 13.89
C ALA A 17 -6.81 -41.07 13.06
N VAL A 18 -5.96 -40.12 12.66
CA VAL A 18 -6.33 -39.03 11.76
C VAL A 18 -5.70 -39.28 10.40
N VAL A 19 -6.51 -39.27 9.35
CA VAL A 19 -6.05 -39.44 7.96
C VAL A 19 -6.26 -38.13 7.23
N PHE A 20 -5.17 -37.52 6.76
CA PHE A 20 -5.23 -36.31 5.95
C PHE A 20 -5.45 -36.70 4.48
N ASN A 21 -6.58 -36.28 3.92
CA ASN A 21 -6.98 -36.60 2.55
C ASN A 21 -6.62 -35.46 1.59
N ASP A 22 -6.63 -34.22 2.07
CA ASP A 22 -6.37 -33.03 1.26
C ASP A 22 -5.61 -31.96 2.06
N VAL A 23 -4.95 -31.06 1.34
CA VAL A 23 -4.20 -29.94 1.89
C VAL A 23 -4.51 -28.67 1.11
N GLU A 24 -5.24 -27.76 1.74
CA GLU A 24 -5.48 -26.44 1.16
C GLU A 24 -4.27 -25.54 1.39
N GLU A 25 -3.73 -24.93 0.32
CA GLU A 25 -2.62 -23.98 0.41
C GLU A 25 -3.08 -22.55 0.13
N LEU A 26 -2.93 -21.68 1.14
CA LEU A 26 -3.07 -20.24 0.97
C LEU A 26 -1.70 -19.61 0.65
N LYS A 27 -1.58 -19.07 -0.57
CA LYS A 27 -0.44 -18.25 -1.01
C LYS A 27 -0.84 -16.78 -1.03
N GLN A 28 -0.07 -15.95 -0.34
CA GLN A 28 -0.19 -14.51 -0.47
C GLN A 28 0.74 -14.02 -1.58
N THR A 29 0.17 -13.36 -2.59
CA THR A 29 0.96 -12.64 -3.60
C THR A 29 0.87 -11.15 -3.32
N SER A 30 2.01 -10.46 -3.30
CA SER A 30 2.00 -9.01 -3.27
C SER A 30 1.44 -8.48 -4.61
N PRO A 31 0.67 -7.38 -4.60
CA PRO A 31 0.33 -6.69 -5.84
C PRO A 31 1.63 -6.31 -6.54
N GLY A 32 1.79 -6.73 -7.79
CA GLY A 32 3.02 -6.51 -8.55
C GLY A 32 3.41 -5.02 -8.58
N SER A 33 4.70 -4.75 -8.66
CA SER A 33 5.25 -3.38 -8.74
C SER A 33 4.92 -2.74 -10.09
N ARG A 34 3.64 -2.45 -10.35
CA ARG A 34 3.25 -1.59 -11.46
C ARG A 34 3.36 -0.16 -10.97
N LYS A 35 4.52 0.47 -11.23
CA LYS A 35 4.66 1.92 -11.12
C LYS A 35 3.52 2.55 -11.93
N ARG A 36 2.68 3.38 -11.29
CA ARG A 36 1.71 4.23 -12.00
C ARG A 36 2.49 4.96 -13.10
N ARG A 37 2.14 4.76 -14.36
CA ARG A 37 2.60 5.64 -15.43
C ARG A 37 1.98 7.01 -15.13
N SER A 38 2.77 7.93 -14.57
CA SER A 38 2.42 9.33 -14.67
C SER A 38 2.30 9.67 -16.15
N PRO A 39 1.36 10.54 -16.56
CA PRO A 39 1.43 11.13 -17.88
C PRO A 39 2.83 11.73 -18.05
N PRO A 40 3.45 11.66 -19.24
CA PRO A 40 4.64 12.45 -19.49
C PRO A 40 4.28 13.90 -19.16
N LEU A 41 5.05 14.54 -18.28
CA LEU A 41 4.95 15.98 -18.06
C LEU A 41 5.09 16.59 -19.46
N SER A 42 4.01 17.17 -19.97
CA SER A 42 4.06 17.89 -21.25
C SER A 42 5.16 18.92 -21.10
N SER A 43 6.15 18.89 -22.00
CA SER A 43 7.28 19.81 -22.05
C SER A 43 6.86 21.22 -22.50
N ARG A 44 5.70 21.67 -22.04
CA ARG A 44 5.15 22.99 -22.29
C ARG A 44 5.10 23.72 -20.96
N ASP A 45 5.99 24.71 -20.90
CA ASP A 45 5.89 25.92 -20.10
C ASP A 45 6.48 25.88 -18.68
N ASN A 46 7.77 25.56 -18.58
CA ASN A 46 8.66 26.20 -17.61
C ASN A 46 9.11 27.59 -18.12
N GLN A 47 8.16 28.43 -18.52
CA GLN A 47 8.37 29.89 -18.69
C GLN A 47 7.75 30.68 -17.53
N GLY A 48 7.44 30.01 -16.41
CA GLY A 48 7.11 30.69 -15.16
C GLY A 48 8.38 31.24 -14.53
N GLU A 49 8.41 32.57 -14.35
CA GLU A 49 9.33 33.30 -13.49
C GLU A 49 9.77 32.43 -12.29
N TRP A 50 11.07 32.31 -12.06
CA TRP A 50 11.60 31.51 -10.96
C TRP A 50 11.24 32.18 -9.63
N THR A 51 10.05 31.89 -9.13
CA THR A 51 9.64 32.26 -7.77
C THR A 51 10.38 31.39 -6.76
N ASP A 52 10.76 31.98 -5.63
CA ASP A 52 11.54 31.29 -4.61
C ASP A 52 10.84 30.03 -4.10
N THR A 53 11.64 29.06 -3.67
CA THR A 53 11.17 27.74 -3.22
C THR A 53 10.19 27.88 -2.06
N GLU A 54 10.40 28.87 -1.18
CA GLU A 54 9.48 29.16 -0.08
C GLU A 54 8.09 29.52 -0.59
N THR A 55 7.97 30.33 -1.65
CA THR A 55 6.68 30.71 -2.25
C THR A 55 5.95 29.52 -2.86
N ARG A 56 6.67 28.61 -3.53
CA ARG A 56 6.06 27.41 -4.13
C ARG A 56 5.56 26.40 -3.11
N CYS A 57 6.14 26.38 -1.91
CA CYS A 57 5.77 25.48 -0.83
C CYS A 57 4.82 26.11 0.22
N GLN A 58 4.26 27.29 -0.05
CA GLN A 58 3.35 27.99 0.87
C GLN A 58 1.96 27.35 1.02
N ILE A 59 1.58 26.42 0.13
CA ILE A 59 0.29 25.74 0.16
C ILE A 59 0.44 24.37 0.82
N GLY A 60 -0.14 24.21 2.01
CA GLY A 60 -0.23 22.91 2.68
C GLY A 60 -1.24 21.98 2.01
N ILE A 61 -1.22 20.69 2.36
CA ILE A 61 -2.13 19.65 1.81
C ILE A 61 -3.62 19.95 2.02
N GLU A 62 -3.94 20.82 2.98
CA GLU A 62 -5.27 21.31 3.33
C GLU A 62 -5.69 22.57 2.55
N GLY A 63 -4.82 23.11 1.68
CA GLY A 63 -5.14 24.21 0.76
C GLY A 63 -5.09 25.61 1.37
N HIS A 64 -4.65 25.77 2.62
CA HIS A 64 -4.55 27.08 3.26
C HIS A 64 -3.15 27.70 3.08
N ALA A 65 -3.08 28.88 2.45
CA ALA A 65 -1.86 29.67 2.41
C ALA A 65 -1.56 30.23 3.80
N LYS A 66 -0.32 30.08 4.28
CA LYS A 66 0.11 30.71 5.54
C LYS A 66 0.08 32.23 5.35
N ARG A 67 -0.88 32.92 5.96
CA ARG A 67 -0.87 34.39 6.07
C ARG A 67 0.45 34.82 6.72
N LEU A 68 1.28 35.54 5.97
CA LEU A 68 2.41 36.26 6.53
C LEU A 68 1.85 37.30 7.51
N ARG A 69 2.17 37.13 8.79
CA ARG A 69 1.89 38.16 9.81
C ARG A 69 3.00 39.20 9.71
N ASN A 70 2.71 40.35 9.13
CA ASN A 70 3.59 41.50 9.21
C ASN A 70 3.63 41.98 10.67
N SER A 71 4.74 41.75 11.37
CA SER A 71 5.08 42.48 12.59
C SER A 71 5.73 43.79 12.18
N ASN A 72 5.02 44.91 12.36
CA ASN A 72 5.55 46.25 12.20
C ASN A 72 6.76 46.47 13.13
N VAL A 73 7.91 46.80 12.55
CA VAL A 73 8.92 47.73 13.10
C VAL A 73 9.30 48.66 11.96
#